data_AF-A0A848DAQ2-F1
#
_entry.id   AF-A0A848DAQ2-F1
#
_cell.length_a   1.000
_cell.length_b   1.000
_cell.length_c   1.000
_cell.angle_alpha   90.00
_cell.angle_beta   90.00
_cell.angle_gamma   90.00
#
_symmetry.space_group_name_H-M   'P 1'
#
loop_
_entity.id
_entity.type
_entity.pdbx_description
1 polymer ?
#
loop_
_entity_poly.entity_id
_entity_poly.type
_entity_poly.pdbx_seq_one_letter_code
_entity_poly.pdbx_strand_id
1 'polypeptide(L)' 'MEFHNREMETKEIRLILDSRPTLITFIYGPINSGKTGLINHVIEELPEDYVVFYINLRTKFLASYDDFIESLF' A
#
# COMPACT_ATOMS: atom_id res chain seq x y z
N MET A 1 -9.65 -13.61 -7.20
CA MET A 1 -9.74 -13.05 -8.59
C MET A 1 -8.34 -13.07 -9.14
N GLU A 2 -8.12 -13.56 -10.35
CA GLU A 2 -6.79 -13.50 -10.97
C GLU A 2 -6.45 -12.03 -11.30
N PHE A 3 -5.30 -11.56 -10.82
CA PHE A 3 -4.82 -10.20 -11.02
C PHE A 3 -3.92 -10.16 -12.26
N HIS A 4 -4.53 -10.03 -13.44
CA HIS A 4 -3.82 -10.14 -14.72
C HIS A 4 -3.07 -8.87 -15.13
N ASN A 5 -1.97 -9.02 -15.88
CA ASN A 5 -1.21 -7.96 -16.56
C ASN A 5 -0.56 -6.92 -15.61
N ARG A 6 -0.12 -7.37 -14.45
CA ARG A 6 0.45 -6.52 -13.39
C ARG A 6 1.68 -7.16 -12.72
N GLU A 7 2.21 -8.22 -13.33
CA GLU A 7 3.31 -9.02 -12.80
C GLU A 7 4.59 -8.18 -12.62
N MET A 8 4.83 -7.23 -13.53
CA MET A 8 5.96 -6.30 -13.45
C MET A 8 5.84 -5.38 -12.23
N GLU A 9 4.69 -4.75 -12.02
CA GLU A 9 4.47 -3.82 -10.91
C GLU A 9 4.47 -4.55 -9.56
N THR A 10 3.87 -5.74 -9.49
CA THR A 10 3.95 -6.61 -8.30
C THR A 10 5.40 -6.93 -7.97
N LYS A 11 6.22 -7.30 -8.97
CA LYS A 11 7.64 -7.58 -8.78
C LYS A 11 8.43 -6.35 -8.30
N GLU A 12 8.15 -5.18 -8.84
CA GLU A 12 8.78 -3.93 -8.39
C GLU A 12 8.46 -3.62 -6.93
N ILE A 13 7.19 -3.77 -6.51
CA ILE A 13 6.80 -3.56 -5.12
C ILE A 13 7.50 -4.58 -4.21
N ARG A 14 7.61 -5.85 -4.62
CA ARG A 14 8.34 -6.87 -3.85
C ARG A 14 9.81 -6.51 -3.68
N LEU A 15 10.48 -6.08 -4.75
CA LEU A 15 11.87 -5.63 -4.68
C LEU A 15 12.06 -4.45 -3.72
N ILE A 16 11.07 -3.56 -3.61
CA ILE A 16 11.08 -2.46 -2.63
C ILE A 16 10.94 -3.01 -1.21
N LEU A 17 10.04 -3.96 -0.97
CA LEU A 17 9.82 -4.57 0.35
C LEU A 17 11.02 -5.43 0.82
N ASP A 18 11.70 -6.09 -0.12
CA ASP A 18 12.92 -6.87 0.15
C ASP A 18 14.15 -5.98 0.40
N SER A 19 14.05 -4.69 0.08
CA SER A 19 15.13 -3.72 0.32
C SER A 19 15.13 -3.22 1.77
N ARG A 20 16.26 -2.67 2.21
CA ARG A 20 16.34 -2.07 3.55
C ARG A 20 15.33 -0.92 3.64
N PRO A 21 14.49 -0.83 4.69
CA PRO A 21 13.41 0.16 4.80
C PRO A 21 13.96 1.54 5.16
N THR A 22 14.69 2.16 4.22
CA THR A 22 15.29 3.49 4.37
C THR A 22 14.61 4.54 3.50
N LEU A 23 13.57 4.15 2.74
CA LEU A 23 12.90 4.97 1.75
C LEU A 23 11.38 4.98 1.98
N ILE A 24 10.77 6.13 1.70
CA ILE A 24 9.31 6.26 1.59
C ILE A 24 8.95 6.16 0.11
N THR A 25 8.13 5.18 -0.24
CA THR A 25 7.72 4.93 -1.62
C THR A 25 6.35 5.56 -1.90
N PHE A 26 6.30 6.42 -2.91
CA PHE A 26 5.05 7.04 -3.38
C PHE A 26 4.58 6.38 -4.67
N ILE A 27 3.38 5.78 -4.65
CA ILE A 27 2.75 5.17 -5.83
C ILE A 27 1.61 6.07 -6.31
N TYR A 28 1.70 6.57 -7.54
CA TYR A 28 0.76 7.54 -8.10
C TYR A 28 0.31 7.14 -9.52
N GLY A 29 -0.78 7.74 -9.99
CA GLY A 29 -1.31 7.50 -11.33
C GLY A 29 -2.81 7.83 -11.45
N PRO A 30 -3.40 7.77 -12.65
CA PRO A 30 -4.79 8.14 -12.92
C PRO A 30 -5.80 7.43 -12.00
N ILE A 31 -6.93 8.08 -11.72
CA ILE A 31 -8.03 7.46 -10.97
C ILE A 31 -8.47 6.17 -11.70
N ASN A 32 -8.82 5.12 -10.94
CA ASN A 32 -9.22 3.80 -11.46
C ASN A 32 -8.15 3.02 -12.24
N SER A 33 -6.88 3.41 -12.15
CA SER A 33 -5.78 2.65 -12.77
C SER A 33 -5.43 1.32 -12.08
N GLY A 34 -6.18 0.91 -11.06
CA GLY A 34 -5.96 -0.35 -10.33
C GLY A 34 -4.98 -0.29 -9.15
N LYS A 35 -4.42 0.88 -8.80
CA LYS A 35 -3.42 1.02 -7.71
C LYS A 35 -3.83 0.38 -6.38
N THR A 36 -5.04 0.67 -5.90
CA THR A 36 -5.54 0.09 -4.64
C THR A 36 -5.67 -1.43 -4.73
N GLY A 37 -6.11 -1.94 -5.89
CA GLY A 37 -6.19 -3.39 -6.13
C GLY A 37 -4.82 -4.05 -6.13
N LEU A 38 -3.82 -3.43 -6.78
CA LEU A 38 -2.43 -3.90 -6.79
C LEU A 38 -1.87 -4.01 -5.37
N ILE A 39 -2.02 -2.97 -4.55
CA ILE A 39 -1.49 -2.97 -3.18
C ILE A 39 -2.17 -4.02 -2.31
N ASN A 40 -3.50 -4.14 -2.40
CA ASN A 40 -4.23 -5.16 -1.66
C ASN A 40 -3.78 -6.57 -2.08
N HIS A 41 -3.61 -6.81 -3.37
CA HIS A 41 -3.14 -8.09 -3.88
C HIS A 41 -1.72 -8.43 -3.39
N VAL A 42 -0.79 -7.46 -3.41
CA VAL A 42 0.56 -7.65 -2.84
C VAL A 42 0.47 -8.01 -1.36
N ILE A 43 -0.37 -7.31 -0.60
CA ILE A 43 -0.58 -7.54 0.84
C ILE A 43 -1.09 -8.96 1.10
N GLU A 44 -2.09 -9.43 0.32
CA GLU A 44 -2.66 -10.78 0.44
C GLU A 44 -1.63 -11.89 0.20
N GLU A 45 -0.60 -11.61 -0.60
CA GLU A 45 0.46 -12.56 -0.91
C GLU A 45 1.71 -12.40 -0.01
N LEU A 46 1.74 -11.44 0.93
CA LEU A 46 2.88 -11.30 1.84
C LEU A 46 3.00 -12.52 2.76
N PRO A 47 4.23 -12.94 3.12
CA PRO A 47 4.38 -14.01 4.08
C PRO A 47 3.89 -13.61 5.48
N GLU A 48 3.49 -14.59 6.29
CA GLU A 48 2.80 -14.36 7.58
C GLU A 48 3.63 -13.60 8.63
N ASP A 49 4.95 -13.49 8.43
CA ASP A 49 5.85 -12.72 9.29
C ASP A 49 5.76 -11.20 9.07
N TYR A 50 5.06 -10.76 8.02
CA TYR A 50 4.78 -9.34 7.79
C TYR A 50 3.56 -8.87 8.57
N VAL A 51 3.75 -7.83 9.38
CA VAL A 51 2.64 -7.09 10.00
C VAL A 51 2.28 -5.89 9.13
N VAL A 52 1.09 -5.92 8.53
CA VAL A 52 0.62 -4.88 7.61
C VAL A 52 -0.30 -3.88 8.34
N PHE A 53 0.05 -2.59 8.25
CA PHE A 53 -0.80 -1.48 8.68
C PHE A 53 -1.38 -0.79 7.45
N TYR A 54 -2.70 -0.89 7.25
CA TYR A 54 -3.40 -0.27 6.11
C TYR A 54 -4.37 0.80 6.59
N ILE A 55 -4.20 2.02 6.07
CA ILE A 55 -5.03 3.17 6.46
C ILE A 55 -5.60 3.84 5.21
N ASN A 56 -6.92 3.89 5.11
CA ASN A 56 -7.61 4.64 4.08
C ASN A 56 -7.96 6.04 4.60
N LEU A 57 -7.12 7.03 4.28
CA LEU A 57 -7.32 8.40 4.74
C LEU A 57 -8.61 9.05 4.17
N ARG A 58 -9.21 8.51 3.09
CA ARG A 58 -10.46 9.05 2.53
C ARG A 58 -11.66 8.85 3.46
N THR A 59 -11.64 7.78 4.27
CA THR A 59 -12.75 7.48 5.19
C THR A 59 -12.56 8.15 6.56
N LYS A 60 -11.44 8.84 6.76
CA LYS A 60 -11.11 9.56 7.99
C LYS A 60 -11.40 11.04 7.80
N PHE A 61 -12.03 11.66 8.79
CA PHE A 61 -12.11 13.11 8.86
C PHE A 61 -10.84 13.60 9.56
N LEU A 62 -9.94 14.22 8.81
CA LEU A 62 -8.64 14.69 9.30
C LEU A 62 -8.67 16.21 9.34
N ALA A 63 -9.09 16.79 10.48
CA ALA A 63 -9.17 18.24 10.65
C ALA A 63 -7.95 18.82 11.38
N SER A 64 -7.19 17.99 12.07
CA SER A 64 -5.99 18.39 12.81
C SER A 64 -4.82 17.42 12.62
N TYR A 65 -3.63 17.85 13.05
CA TYR A 65 -2.46 16.97 13.13
C TYR A 65 -2.71 15.81 14.11
N ASP A 66 -3.38 16.10 15.23
CA ASP A 66 -3.69 15.10 16.25
C ASP A 66 -4.64 14.04 15.68
N ASP A 67 -5.66 14.44 14.91
CA ASP A 67 -6.58 13.52 14.22
C ASP A 67 -5.84 12.59 13.25
N PHE A 68 -4.77 13.10 12.61
CA PHE A 68 -3.93 12.30 11.73
C PHE A 68 -3.10 11.28 12.53
N ILE A 69 -2.45 11.69 13.62
CA ILE A 69 -1.68 10.78 14.48
C ILE A 69 -2.60 9.69 15.07
N GLU A 70 -3.78 10.06 15.57
CA GLU A 70 -4.78 9.09 16.04
C GLU A 70 -5.26 8.15 14.94
N SER A 71 -5.23 8.55 13.67
CA SER A 71 -5.60 7.66 12.57
C SER A 71 -4.53 6.60 12.26
N LEU A 72 -3.30 6.79 12.75
CA LEU A 72 -2.15 5.89 12.53
C LEU A 72 -2.02 4.79 13.60
N PHE A 73 -2.72 4.88 14.73
CA PHE A 73 -2.61 4.00 15.90
C PHE A 73 -3.98 3.53 16.40
#